data_AF-V2X1T1-F1
#
_entry.id   AF-V2X1T1-F1
#
_cell.length_a   1.000
_cell.length_b   1.000
_cell.length_c   1.000
_cell.angle_alpha   90.00
_cell.angle_beta   90.00
_cell.angle_gamma   90.00
#
_symmetry.space_group_name_H-M   'P 1'
#
loop_
_entity.id
_entity.type
_entity.pdbx_description
1 polymer ?
#
loop_
_entity_poly.entity_id
_entity_poly.type
_entity_poly.pdbx_seq_one_letter_code
_entity_poly.pdbx_strand_id
1 'polypeptide(L)'
;MDSDEGAFDIVIVGTGLTESIAAAALSKAGFKVAQIDENPYYGADEASLTQDEFIQWQDKLSVSTDEIYTSFSRTGEVLPQSRQYSISLSPAMIPSTGPLISSLIQSRVSRYGGFRLIQQVAVYNSSGSMKPVPGSKEDIFKDRSISLVDKRRLMRFLQFAVGDFSTSKELVGMEDAPYVEFLKSKFSLNEDMAIAIAYALSYCQSPIDPTLPALQRIHRYLLSAGRYGSSPFLLGHYGSSGEISQGFCRTSAVSGGVYILGKTLKSVRRADKSQSTADTDTPEYIIHFDEWSEALTCKVMISSATRIPRELLPESKHAQLRHDACSTTVARCVAIIDKPLSFVPTRETGQSGTTETEAGNDEQASSPSSDQIDAGVLIFPPDSLSSGSASSAVDVLIVGEGTMSTPQGKWILYLSTLNPENIPPKDLLQPYLDTTLSLASTEAVSPLFTSFYNRRSPAPSDASTPSDAARQSFKLTDLPNYILVPQLPTLPLTEPPDIAAVHAETVFWDALRILRPEGNMSASAEGNAPRFWPPLPDDENEEGEA
;
A
#
# COMPACT_ATOMS: atom_id res chain seq x y z
N MET A 1 -30.84 -21.52 24.10
CA MET A 1 -30.44 -20.71 22.93
C MET A 1 -29.66 -19.58 23.53
N ASP A 2 -28.34 -19.70 23.44
CA ASP A 2 -27.39 -18.98 24.26
C ASP A 2 -27.41 -17.49 23.91
N SER A 3 -27.65 -16.65 24.91
CA SER A 3 -27.73 -15.18 24.80
C SER A 3 -26.38 -14.51 24.49
N ASP A 4 -25.34 -15.29 24.16
CA ASP A 4 -23.93 -14.86 24.13
C ASP A 4 -23.28 -14.96 22.73
N GLU A 5 -24.00 -15.46 21.70
CA GLU A 5 -23.47 -15.58 20.34
C GLU A 5 -23.18 -14.21 19.68
N GLY A 6 -23.93 -13.17 20.04
CA GLY A 6 -23.78 -11.80 19.50
C GLY A 6 -22.91 -10.84 20.33
N ALA A 7 -22.29 -11.30 21.42
CA ALA A 7 -21.46 -10.47 22.29
C ALA A 7 -19.97 -10.64 21.99
N PHE A 8 -19.26 -9.53 21.79
CA PHE A 8 -17.83 -9.50 21.43
C PHE A 8 -17.07 -8.57 22.38
N ASP A 9 -15.77 -8.78 22.55
CA ASP A 9 -14.94 -7.76 23.21
C ASP A 9 -14.77 -6.57 22.25
N ILE A 10 -14.49 -6.89 20.97
CA ILE A 10 -14.15 -5.92 19.94
C ILE A 10 -14.96 -6.19 18.67
N VAL A 11 -15.53 -5.12 18.11
CA VAL A 11 -16.10 -5.12 16.76
C VAL A 11 -15.27 -4.18 15.88
N ILE A 12 -14.77 -4.70 14.76
CA ILE A 12 -13.96 -3.98 13.78
C ILE A 12 -14.78 -3.83 12.49
N VAL A 13 -14.97 -2.60 12.01
CA VAL A 13 -15.65 -2.31 10.75
C VAL A 13 -14.62 -1.95 9.69
N GLY A 14 -14.50 -2.82 8.69
CA GLY A 14 -13.53 -2.79 7.62
C GLY A 14 -12.58 -3.99 7.67
N THR A 15 -12.21 -4.49 6.50
CA THR A 15 -11.20 -5.54 6.30
C THR A 15 -9.95 -5.02 5.58
N GLY A 16 -9.68 -3.73 5.72
CA GLY A 16 -8.45 -3.09 5.25
C GLY A 16 -7.19 -3.68 5.89
N LEU A 17 -6.02 -3.31 5.36
CA LEU A 17 -4.76 -3.88 5.83
C LEU A 17 -4.52 -3.59 7.32
N THR A 18 -4.76 -2.36 7.76
CA THR A 18 -4.59 -1.98 9.17
C THR A 18 -5.57 -2.74 10.07
N GLU A 19 -6.85 -2.76 9.70
CA GLU A 19 -7.92 -3.43 10.45
C GLU A 19 -7.67 -4.92 10.59
N SER A 20 -7.26 -5.59 9.51
CA SER A 20 -6.99 -7.04 9.51
C SER A 20 -5.77 -7.41 10.36
N ILE A 21 -4.68 -6.62 10.30
CA ILE A 21 -3.51 -6.81 11.17
C ILE A 21 -3.92 -6.69 12.64
N ALA A 22 -4.65 -5.63 13.00
CA ALA A 22 -5.13 -5.40 14.36
C ALA A 22 -6.06 -6.53 14.83
N ALA A 23 -7.01 -6.96 13.98
CA ALA A 23 -7.91 -8.08 14.26
C ALA A 23 -7.16 -9.37 14.57
N ALA A 24 -6.12 -9.69 13.79
CA ALA A 24 -5.28 -10.85 14.00
C ALA A 24 -4.51 -10.79 15.32
N ALA A 25 -3.91 -9.65 15.65
CA ALA A 25 -3.19 -9.45 16.89
C ALA A 25 -4.12 -9.53 18.11
N LEU A 26 -5.29 -8.90 18.05
CA LEU A 26 -6.29 -8.89 19.14
C LEU A 26 -6.88 -10.28 19.37
N SER A 27 -7.21 -11.01 18.31
CA SER A 27 -7.70 -12.40 18.44
C SER A 27 -6.62 -13.31 19.03
N LYS A 28 -5.35 -13.16 18.60
CA LYS A 28 -4.22 -13.89 19.20
C LYS A 28 -3.96 -13.55 20.67
N ALA A 29 -4.28 -12.33 21.08
CA ALA A 29 -4.22 -11.91 22.48
C ALA A 29 -5.37 -12.49 23.33
N GLY A 30 -6.29 -13.25 22.72
CA GLY A 30 -7.37 -13.98 23.39
C GLY A 30 -8.69 -13.23 23.47
N PHE A 31 -8.85 -12.11 22.75
CA PHE A 31 -10.10 -11.36 22.73
C PHE A 31 -11.09 -11.94 21.71
N LYS A 32 -12.40 -11.87 22.02
CA LYS A 32 -13.47 -12.23 21.09
C LYS A 32 -13.69 -11.09 20.10
N VAL A 33 -13.21 -11.25 18.87
CA VAL A 33 -13.24 -10.21 17.82
C VAL A 33 -14.27 -10.57 16.74
N ALA A 34 -15.08 -9.59 16.34
CA ALA A 34 -15.85 -9.64 15.09
C ALA A 34 -15.30 -8.60 14.11
N GLN A 35 -15.07 -9.01 12.86
CA GLN A 35 -14.66 -8.13 11.78
C GLN A 35 -15.71 -8.14 10.66
N ILE A 36 -16.26 -6.97 10.34
CA ILE A 36 -17.38 -6.80 9.42
C ILE A 36 -16.97 -5.89 8.26
N ASP A 37 -17.39 -6.19 7.04
CA ASP A 37 -17.21 -5.32 5.88
C ASP A 37 -18.53 -5.16 5.10
N GLU A 38 -18.75 -3.97 4.55
CA GLU A 38 -19.88 -3.71 3.64
C GLU A 38 -19.66 -4.35 2.26
N ASN A 39 -18.39 -4.55 1.90
CA ASN A 39 -18.03 -5.15 0.63
C ASN A 39 -18.22 -6.66 0.70
N PRO A 40 -18.59 -7.31 -0.42
CA PRO A 40 -18.66 -8.77 -0.51
C PRO A 40 -17.28 -9.43 -0.64
N TYR A 41 -16.20 -8.66 -0.51
CA TYR A 41 -14.81 -9.07 -0.64
C TYR A 41 -13.96 -8.48 0.50
N TYR A 42 -12.78 -9.05 0.71
CA TYR A 42 -11.83 -8.57 1.72
C TYR A 42 -10.92 -7.45 1.20
N GLY A 43 -10.30 -6.72 2.12
CA GLY A 43 -9.24 -5.76 1.81
C GLY A 43 -9.70 -4.31 1.71
N ALA A 44 -11.01 -4.04 1.77
CA ALA A 44 -11.58 -2.69 1.69
C ALA A 44 -10.96 -1.86 0.54
N ASP A 45 -10.28 -0.75 0.85
CA ASP A 45 -9.63 0.13 -0.14
C ASP A 45 -8.30 -0.43 -0.69
N GLU A 46 -7.78 -1.49 -0.08
CA GLU A 46 -6.59 -2.23 -0.50
C GLU A 46 -6.92 -3.55 -1.23
N ALA A 47 -8.21 -3.82 -1.50
CA ALA A 47 -8.65 -5.07 -2.12
C ALA A 47 -7.97 -5.36 -3.46
N SER A 48 -7.85 -6.65 -3.77
CA SER A 48 -7.46 -7.15 -5.09
C SER A 48 -8.67 -7.82 -5.71
N LEU A 49 -9.09 -7.33 -6.88
CA LEU A 49 -10.32 -7.73 -7.55
C LEU A 49 -10.02 -8.46 -8.84
N THR A 50 -10.84 -9.45 -9.18
CA THR A 50 -10.85 -9.96 -10.55
C THR A 50 -11.27 -8.87 -11.54
N GLN A 51 -10.97 -9.03 -12.83
CA GLN A 51 -11.24 -7.95 -13.79
C GLN A 51 -12.74 -7.63 -13.91
N ASP A 52 -13.61 -8.63 -13.79
CA ASP A 52 -15.07 -8.42 -13.77
C ASP A 52 -15.56 -7.79 -12.46
N GLU A 53 -14.99 -8.15 -11.31
CA GLU A 53 -15.28 -7.51 -10.03
C GLU A 53 -14.82 -6.04 -10.01
N PHE A 54 -13.65 -5.75 -10.61
CA PHE A 54 -13.15 -4.39 -10.76
C PHE A 54 -14.11 -3.53 -11.59
N ILE A 55 -14.61 -4.04 -12.72
CA ILE A 55 -15.64 -3.35 -13.53
C ILE A 55 -16.91 -3.10 -12.72
N GLN A 56 -17.41 -4.12 -12.01
CA GLN A 56 -18.62 -3.99 -11.18
C GLN A 56 -18.45 -2.97 -10.05
N TRP A 57 -17.27 -2.95 -9.42
CA TRP A 57 -16.90 -1.97 -8.42
C TRP A 57 -16.99 -0.55 -8.99
N GLN A 58 -16.45 -0.31 -10.20
CA GLN A 58 -16.55 0.99 -10.86
C GLN A 58 -17.97 1.37 -11.25
N ASP A 59 -18.76 0.42 -11.77
CA ASP A 59 -20.15 0.66 -12.15
C ASP A 59 -21.01 1.03 -10.94
N LYS A 60 -20.82 0.33 -9.82
CA LYS A 60 -21.48 0.65 -8.54
C LYS A 60 -21.14 2.07 -8.10
N LEU A 61 -19.85 2.44 -8.13
CA LEU A 61 -19.40 3.75 -7.66
C LEU A 61 -19.74 4.90 -8.60
N SER A 62 -19.83 4.65 -9.91
CA SER A 62 -20.22 5.66 -10.90
C SER A 62 -21.68 6.10 -10.77
N VAL A 63 -22.53 5.24 -10.18
CA VAL A 63 -23.96 5.52 -9.94
C VAL A 63 -24.19 6.15 -8.57
N SER A 64 -23.31 5.89 -7.59
CA SER A 64 -23.37 6.51 -6.26
C SER A 64 -22.65 7.86 -6.21
N THR A 65 -23.06 8.74 -5.30
CA THR A 65 -22.31 9.98 -4.97
C THR A 65 -21.10 9.64 -4.10
N ASP A 66 -20.17 8.82 -4.60
CA ASP A 66 -18.95 8.48 -3.86
C ASP A 66 -17.99 9.69 -3.83
N GLU A 67 -17.54 10.06 -2.64
CA GLU A 67 -16.62 11.19 -2.44
C GLU A 67 -15.14 10.79 -2.56
N ILE A 68 -14.84 9.49 -2.46
CA ILE A 68 -13.48 8.94 -2.42
C ILE A 68 -13.02 8.62 -3.84
N TYR A 69 -13.84 7.93 -4.63
CA TYR A 69 -13.52 7.53 -5.99
C TYR A 69 -14.37 8.29 -6.99
N THR A 70 -13.74 9.11 -7.83
CA THR A 70 -14.46 10.00 -8.75
C THR A 70 -13.86 9.95 -10.16
N SER A 71 -14.56 10.57 -11.12
CA SER A 71 -14.02 10.84 -12.46
C SER A 71 -13.67 9.57 -13.26
N PHE A 72 -14.49 8.52 -13.12
CA PHE A 72 -14.29 7.26 -13.82
C PHE A 72 -14.39 7.41 -15.35
N SER A 73 -13.46 6.79 -16.05
CA SER A 73 -13.58 6.49 -17.48
C SER A 73 -12.90 5.16 -17.78
N ARG A 74 -13.44 4.35 -18.68
CA ARG A 74 -12.85 3.07 -19.07
C ARG A 74 -12.97 2.79 -20.56
N THR A 75 -12.08 1.94 -21.07
CA THR A 75 -12.18 1.33 -22.40
C THR A 75 -12.09 -0.19 -22.28
N GLY A 76 -12.77 -0.88 -23.20
CA GLY A 76 -12.81 -2.35 -23.22
C GLY A 76 -13.96 -2.93 -22.39
N GLU A 77 -14.26 -4.20 -22.65
CA GLU A 77 -15.26 -4.99 -21.92
C GLU A 77 -14.57 -5.97 -20.96
N VAL A 78 -15.34 -6.89 -20.38
CA VAL A 78 -14.79 -8.00 -19.60
C VAL A 78 -13.88 -8.84 -20.49
N LEU A 79 -12.62 -9.01 -20.07
CA LEU A 79 -11.64 -9.77 -20.83
C LEU A 79 -11.87 -11.29 -20.67
N PRO A 80 -11.46 -12.12 -21.65
CA PRO A 80 -11.38 -13.56 -21.44
C PRO A 80 -10.53 -13.89 -20.22
N GLN A 81 -10.93 -14.91 -19.46
CA GLN A 81 -10.26 -15.31 -18.22
C GLN A 81 -10.19 -14.19 -17.16
N SER A 82 -11.21 -13.34 -17.07
CA SER A 82 -11.28 -12.20 -16.12
C SER A 82 -10.91 -12.57 -14.67
N ARG A 83 -11.22 -13.80 -14.24
CA ARG A 83 -10.91 -14.36 -12.92
C ARG A 83 -9.43 -14.64 -12.64
N GLN A 84 -8.60 -14.68 -13.67
CA GLN A 84 -7.15 -14.87 -13.54
C GLN A 84 -6.39 -13.55 -13.37
N TYR A 85 -7.10 -12.42 -13.44
CA TYR A 85 -6.52 -11.13 -13.09
C TYR A 85 -6.73 -10.86 -11.60
N SER A 86 -5.77 -10.18 -11.00
CA SER A 86 -5.84 -9.67 -9.62
C SER A 86 -5.46 -8.20 -9.64
N ILE A 87 -6.46 -7.35 -9.88
CA ILE A 87 -6.35 -5.90 -10.02
C ILE A 87 -6.40 -5.27 -8.63
N SER A 88 -5.27 -4.73 -8.19
CA SER A 88 -5.17 -4.07 -6.88
C SER A 88 -5.81 -2.68 -6.92
N LEU A 89 -6.72 -2.41 -5.98
CA LEU A 89 -7.27 -1.07 -5.75
C LEU A 89 -6.25 -0.14 -5.10
N SER A 90 -5.23 -0.66 -4.42
CA SER A 90 -4.15 0.14 -3.85
C SER A 90 -2.79 -0.53 -4.09
N PRO A 91 -2.26 -0.43 -5.32
CA PRO A 91 -0.98 -1.02 -5.68
C PRO A 91 0.12 -0.50 -4.76
N ALA A 92 0.92 -1.39 -4.19
CA ALA A 92 1.96 -1.03 -3.25
C ALA A 92 3.12 -2.03 -3.30
N MET A 93 4.33 -1.51 -3.10
CA MET A 93 5.56 -2.27 -2.92
C MET A 93 5.88 -2.39 -1.45
N ILE A 94 6.40 -3.55 -1.06
CA ILE A 94 6.73 -3.86 0.33
C ILE A 94 8.24 -3.78 0.49
N PRO A 95 8.78 -2.86 1.32
CA PRO A 95 10.19 -2.87 1.68
C PRO A 95 10.59 -4.23 2.28
N SER A 96 11.73 -4.77 1.87
CA SER A 96 12.20 -6.10 2.32
C SER A 96 12.50 -6.15 3.81
N THR A 97 12.76 -4.98 4.42
CA THR A 97 12.79 -4.80 5.87
C THR A 97 11.80 -3.71 6.25
N GLY A 98 11.04 -3.92 7.32
CA GLY A 98 10.04 -2.95 7.75
C GLY A 98 9.01 -3.55 8.71
N PRO A 99 8.16 -2.71 9.32
CA PRO A 99 7.05 -3.12 10.16
C PRO A 99 6.15 -4.21 9.55
N LEU A 100 5.81 -4.12 8.26
CA LEU A 100 4.91 -5.10 7.64
C LEU A 100 5.57 -6.47 7.47
N ILE A 101 6.75 -6.54 6.86
CA ILE A 101 7.48 -7.82 6.71
C ILE A 101 7.75 -8.45 8.08
N SER A 102 8.10 -7.64 9.08
CA SER A 102 8.28 -8.13 10.45
C SER A 102 6.98 -8.72 11.01
N SER A 103 5.86 -8.02 10.82
CA SER A 103 4.53 -8.50 11.23
C SER A 103 4.12 -9.76 10.50
N LEU A 104 4.37 -9.88 9.20
CA LEU A 104 4.09 -11.09 8.40
C LEU A 104 4.83 -12.31 8.95
N ILE A 105 6.10 -12.16 9.30
CA ILE A 105 6.94 -13.23 9.86
C ILE A 105 6.48 -13.58 11.28
N GLN A 106 6.37 -12.59 12.17
CA GLN A 106 6.03 -12.82 13.59
C GLN A 106 4.59 -13.35 13.75
N SER A 107 3.66 -12.93 12.89
CA SER A 107 2.29 -13.45 12.88
C SER A 107 2.14 -14.80 12.16
N ARG A 108 3.16 -15.27 11.42
CA ARG A 108 3.13 -16.42 10.50
C ARG A 108 2.20 -16.27 9.29
N VAL A 109 1.70 -15.06 9.01
CA VAL A 109 0.92 -14.77 7.79
C VAL A 109 1.76 -14.94 6.53
N SER A 110 3.08 -14.80 6.61
CA SER A 110 3.99 -15.08 5.49
C SER A 110 3.84 -16.48 4.89
N ARG A 111 3.24 -17.43 5.61
CA ARG A 111 2.96 -18.80 5.12
C ARG A 111 1.78 -18.89 4.15
N TYR A 112 0.93 -17.86 4.09
CA TYR A 112 -0.30 -17.87 3.28
C TYR A 112 -0.13 -17.24 1.90
N GLY A 113 0.98 -16.55 1.63
CA GLY A 113 1.21 -15.85 0.38
C GLY A 113 2.64 -16.00 -0.13
N GLY A 114 2.80 -15.89 -1.44
CA GLY A 114 4.12 -15.79 -2.07
C GLY A 114 4.49 -14.34 -2.37
N PHE A 115 5.78 -14.12 -2.64
CA PHE A 115 6.32 -12.80 -2.96
C PHE A 115 7.22 -12.86 -4.19
N ARG A 116 7.21 -11.78 -4.97
CA ARG A 116 8.07 -11.56 -6.13
C ARG A 116 8.95 -10.33 -5.88
N LEU A 117 10.23 -10.39 -6.23
CA LEU A 117 11.09 -9.21 -6.19
C LEU A 117 10.76 -8.26 -7.34
N ILE A 118 10.83 -6.95 -7.09
CA ILE A 118 10.87 -5.96 -8.17
C ILE A 118 12.19 -6.16 -8.93
N GLN A 119 12.13 -6.48 -10.21
CA GLN A 119 13.31 -6.82 -11.01
C GLN A 119 14.11 -5.58 -11.39
N GLN A 120 13.42 -4.49 -11.75
CA GLN A 120 14.07 -3.31 -12.28
C GLN A 120 13.28 -2.04 -11.97
N VAL A 121 14.02 -0.97 -11.68
CA VAL A 121 13.50 0.40 -11.59
C VAL A 121 14.16 1.21 -12.70
N ALA A 122 13.40 2.04 -13.40
CA ALA A 122 13.91 2.90 -14.46
C ALA A 122 13.34 4.31 -14.37
N VAL A 123 14.11 5.28 -14.86
CA VAL A 123 13.74 6.70 -14.89
C VAL A 123 13.63 7.15 -16.33
N TYR A 124 12.52 7.78 -16.67
CA TYR A 124 12.34 8.48 -17.93
C TYR A 124 13.00 9.85 -17.87
N ASN A 125 13.75 10.22 -18.90
CA ASN A 125 14.44 11.51 -18.97
C ASN A 125 13.80 12.44 -20.00
N SER A 126 14.12 13.72 -19.89
CA SER A 126 13.64 14.77 -20.81
C SER A 126 14.18 14.64 -22.24
N SER A 127 15.22 13.81 -22.47
CA SER A 127 15.70 13.49 -23.82
C SER A 127 14.82 12.48 -24.55
N GLY A 128 13.77 11.98 -23.90
CA GLY A 128 12.87 10.96 -24.44
C GLY A 128 13.43 9.54 -24.36
N SER A 129 14.48 9.33 -23.57
CA SER A 129 15.05 8.02 -23.32
C SER A 129 14.83 7.60 -21.87
N MET A 130 14.87 6.30 -21.65
CA MET A 130 14.67 5.71 -20.34
C MET A 130 15.98 5.05 -19.91
N LYS A 131 16.31 5.24 -18.62
CA LYS A 131 17.55 4.74 -18.04
C LYS A 131 17.24 3.82 -16.86
N PRO A 132 17.64 2.54 -16.91
CA PRO A 132 17.64 1.66 -15.76
C PRO A 132 18.46 2.25 -14.61
N VAL A 133 17.92 2.17 -13.39
CA VAL A 133 18.63 2.51 -12.17
C VAL A 133 19.52 1.33 -11.78
N PRO A 134 20.84 1.53 -11.58
CA PRO A 134 21.73 0.47 -11.11
C PRO A 134 21.25 -0.13 -9.78
N GLY A 135 21.12 -1.46 -9.72
CA GLY A 135 20.63 -2.17 -8.53
C GLY A 135 21.69 -2.43 -7.46
N SER A 136 22.98 -2.32 -7.81
CA SER A 136 24.08 -2.60 -6.89
C SER A 136 25.26 -1.64 -7.06
N LYS A 137 26.16 -1.62 -6.06
CA LYS A 137 27.45 -0.92 -6.17
C LYS A 137 28.24 -1.40 -7.39
N GLU A 138 28.21 -2.70 -7.67
CA GLU A 138 28.91 -3.31 -8.81
C GLU A 138 28.35 -2.81 -10.14
N ASP A 139 27.03 -2.65 -10.26
CA ASP A 139 26.39 -2.10 -11.45
C ASP A 139 26.80 -0.64 -11.69
N ILE A 140 26.85 0.16 -10.63
CA ILE A 140 27.37 1.54 -10.69
C ILE A 140 28.82 1.54 -11.19
N PHE A 141 29.66 0.61 -10.69
CA PHE A 141 31.05 0.52 -11.13
C PHE A 141 31.17 0.08 -12.60
N LYS A 142 30.32 -0.83 -13.09
CA LYS A 142 30.30 -1.30 -14.48
C LYS A 142 29.73 -0.27 -15.47
N ASP A 143 28.88 0.65 -15.02
CA ASP A 143 28.23 1.64 -15.88
C ASP A 143 29.25 2.66 -16.44
N ARG A 144 29.46 2.63 -17.77
CA ARG A 144 30.39 3.52 -18.47
C ARG A 144 29.81 4.91 -18.77
N SER A 145 28.50 5.08 -18.61
CA SER A 145 27.82 6.37 -18.80
C SER A 145 28.08 7.36 -17.66
N ILE A 146 28.54 6.86 -16.51
CA ILE A 146 28.82 7.68 -15.32
C ILE A 146 30.32 7.95 -15.21
N SER A 147 30.70 9.23 -15.11
CA SER A 147 32.10 9.62 -14.94
C SER A 147 32.67 9.13 -13.59
N LEU A 148 33.99 8.92 -13.51
CA LEU A 148 34.64 8.50 -12.25
C LEU A 148 34.43 9.49 -11.10
N VAL A 149 34.35 10.79 -11.41
CA VAL A 149 34.10 11.83 -10.41
C VAL A 149 32.68 11.71 -9.88
N ASP A 150 31.71 11.52 -10.77
CA ASP A 150 30.30 11.40 -10.37
C ASP A 150 30.06 10.09 -9.61
N LYS A 151 30.72 8.98 -9.97
CA LYS A 151 30.70 7.74 -9.17
C LYS A 151 31.19 7.98 -7.74
N ARG A 152 32.27 8.75 -7.55
CA ARG A 152 32.78 9.08 -6.21
C ARG A 152 31.79 9.91 -5.39
N ARG A 153 31.14 10.89 -6.02
CA ARG A 153 30.12 11.73 -5.37
C ARG A 153 28.89 10.92 -4.97
N LEU A 154 28.40 10.08 -5.88
CA LEU A 154 27.31 9.15 -5.65
C LEU A 154 27.63 8.21 -4.48
N MET A 155 28.80 7.58 -4.49
CA MET A 155 29.20 6.67 -3.42
C MET A 155 29.34 7.37 -2.07
N ARG A 156 29.84 8.62 -2.02
CA ARG A 156 29.87 9.43 -0.79
C ARG A 156 28.47 9.66 -0.24
N PHE A 157 27.51 10.01 -1.11
CA PHE A 157 26.12 10.20 -0.70
C PHE A 157 25.48 8.89 -0.21
N LEU A 158 25.64 7.77 -0.94
CA LEU A 158 25.06 6.49 -0.53
C LEU A 158 25.63 6.01 0.82
N GLN A 159 26.92 6.22 1.08
CA GLN A 159 27.53 5.92 2.38
C GLN A 159 26.95 6.78 3.50
N PHE A 160 26.72 8.07 3.22
CA PHE A 160 26.05 8.98 4.15
C PHE A 160 24.61 8.52 4.45
N ALA A 161 23.83 8.19 3.41
CA ALA A 161 22.43 7.80 3.54
C ALA A 161 22.24 6.47 4.31
N VAL A 162 23.19 5.53 4.20
CA VAL A 162 23.18 4.28 4.99
C VAL A 162 23.62 4.51 6.45
N GLY A 163 24.47 5.51 6.69
CA GLY A 163 24.94 5.84 8.03
C GLY A 163 23.87 6.53 8.89
N ASP A 164 24.23 6.79 10.15
CA ASP A 164 23.44 7.65 11.02
C ASP A 164 23.67 9.13 10.64
N PHE A 165 22.66 9.72 10.00
CA PHE A 165 22.69 11.11 9.55
C PHE A 165 21.99 12.07 10.53
N SER A 166 21.41 11.57 11.63
CA SER A 166 20.59 12.37 12.55
C SER A 166 21.32 13.57 13.14
N THR A 167 22.64 13.45 13.37
CA THR A 167 23.50 14.52 13.89
C THR A 167 24.50 15.06 12.87
N SER A 168 24.28 14.78 11.58
CA SER A 168 25.23 15.16 10.54
C SER A 168 25.22 16.66 10.23
N LYS A 169 26.39 17.23 9.96
CA LYS A 169 26.51 18.66 9.62
C LYS A 169 25.91 18.98 8.26
N GLU A 170 25.79 17.97 7.40
CA GLU A 170 25.16 18.06 6.09
C GLU A 170 23.67 18.35 6.23
N LEU A 171 22.98 17.69 7.16
CA LEU A 171 21.53 17.76 7.32
C LEU A 171 21.05 18.96 8.15
N VAL A 172 21.83 19.38 9.16
CA VAL A 172 21.43 20.47 10.07
C VAL A 172 21.06 21.74 9.29
N GLY A 173 19.81 22.18 9.45
CA GLY A 173 19.24 23.37 8.80
C GLY A 173 18.77 23.14 7.35
N MET A 174 18.76 21.90 6.88
CA MET A 174 18.31 21.50 5.54
C MET A 174 17.17 20.47 5.59
N GLU A 175 16.65 20.15 6.77
CA GLU A 175 15.63 19.11 6.99
C GLU A 175 14.39 19.33 6.12
N ASP A 176 13.94 20.57 6.03
CA ASP A 176 12.76 21.00 5.27
C ASP A 176 13.10 21.54 3.87
N ALA A 177 14.39 21.62 3.52
CA ALA A 177 14.80 22.08 2.20
C ALA A 177 14.43 21.05 1.11
N PRO A 178 14.17 21.48 -0.14
CA PRO A 178 13.89 20.58 -1.24
C PRO A 178 15.00 19.53 -1.40
N TYR A 179 14.62 18.26 -1.48
CA TYR A 179 15.58 17.16 -1.43
C TYR A 179 16.59 17.19 -2.60
N VAL A 180 16.13 17.55 -3.80
CA VAL A 180 16.99 17.71 -4.98
C VAL A 180 18.04 18.81 -4.75
N GLU A 181 17.66 19.90 -4.09
CA GLU A 181 18.58 20.99 -3.72
C GLU A 181 19.64 20.50 -2.72
N PHE A 182 19.23 19.73 -1.71
CA PHE A 182 20.15 19.13 -0.75
C PHE A 182 21.19 18.23 -1.43
N LEU A 183 20.75 17.34 -2.33
CA LEU A 183 21.62 16.44 -3.08
C LEU A 183 22.67 17.21 -3.92
N LYS A 184 22.24 18.27 -4.60
CA LYS A 184 23.11 19.10 -5.43
C LYS A 184 24.05 19.97 -4.60
N SER A 185 23.56 20.61 -3.54
CA SER A 185 24.32 21.57 -2.74
C SER A 185 25.31 20.91 -1.79
N LYS A 186 24.92 19.85 -1.07
CA LYS A 186 25.76 19.18 -0.06
C LYS A 186 26.66 18.09 -0.63
N PHE A 187 26.19 17.38 -1.65
CA PHE A 187 26.92 16.26 -2.24
C PHE A 187 27.45 16.53 -3.65
N SER A 188 27.16 17.71 -4.23
CA SER A 188 27.61 18.11 -5.57
C SER A 188 27.21 17.12 -6.67
N LEU A 189 26.08 16.43 -6.48
CA LEU A 189 25.52 15.53 -7.49
C LEU A 189 25.04 16.35 -8.69
N ASN A 190 25.20 15.78 -9.90
CA ASN A 190 24.65 16.39 -11.11
C ASN A 190 23.11 16.21 -11.15
N GLU A 191 22.46 16.89 -12.10
CA GLU A 191 21.00 16.89 -12.23
C GLU A 191 20.43 15.47 -12.35
N ASP A 192 20.92 14.69 -13.32
CA ASP A 192 20.43 13.34 -13.59
C ASP A 192 20.55 12.41 -12.37
N MET A 193 21.64 12.50 -11.62
CA MET A 193 21.84 11.73 -10.39
C MET A 193 20.92 12.18 -9.26
N ALA A 194 20.77 13.49 -9.08
CA ALA A 194 19.89 14.03 -8.04
C ALA A 194 18.44 13.65 -8.32
N ILE A 195 18.00 13.73 -9.58
CA ILE A 195 16.68 13.27 -10.03
C ILE A 195 16.52 11.76 -9.81
N ALA A 196 17.48 10.95 -10.26
CA ALA A 196 17.39 9.50 -10.08
C ALA A 196 17.30 9.11 -8.59
N ILE A 197 18.10 9.73 -7.72
CA ILE A 197 18.04 9.50 -6.28
C ILE A 197 16.69 9.94 -5.71
N ALA A 198 16.26 11.18 -5.99
CA ALA A 198 15.04 11.73 -5.41
C ALA A 198 13.81 10.92 -5.82
N TYR A 199 13.64 10.64 -7.11
CA TYR A 199 12.41 10.05 -7.61
C TYR A 199 12.47 8.53 -7.65
N ALA A 200 13.61 7.91 -7.96
CA ALA A 200 13.69 6.45 -8.14
C ALA A 200 14.22 5.65 -6.97
N LEU A 201 15.00 6.27 -6.09
CA LEU A 201 15.41 5.63 -4.83
C LEU A 201 14.57 6.13 -3.66
N SER A 202 14.32 7.44 -3.57
CA SER A 202 13.54 8.01 -2.46
C SER A 202 12.05 8.15 -2.74
N TYR A 203 11.57 7.86 -3.96
CA TYR A 203 10.15 7.95 -4.35
C TYR A 203 9.50 9.29 -3.97
N CYS A 204 10.24 10.38 -4.10
CA CYS A 204 9.67 11.72 -3.96
C CYS A 204 8.53 11.94 -4.96
N GLN A 205 7.50 12.66 -4.55
CA GLN A 205 6.31 12.88 -5.38
C GLN A 205 6.30 14.27 -6.00
N SER A 206 6.98 15.24 -5.39
CA SER A 206 7.06 16.63 -5.88
C SER A 206 8.50 17.19 -5.80
N PRO A 207 8.86 18.20 -6.61
CA PRO A 207 10.16 18.87 -6.50
C PRO A 207 10.42 19.53 -5.15
N ILE A 208 9.35 19.83 -4.40
CA ILE A 208 9.42 20.46 -3.08
C ILE A 208 9.42 19.45 -1.92
N ASP A 209 9.50 18.14 -2.21
CA ASP A 209 9.58 17.12 -1.16
C ASP A 209 10.73 17.43 -0.19
N PRO A 210 10.45 17.44 1.13
CA PRO A 210 11.45 17.80 2.14
C PRO A 210 12.55 16.74 2.27
N THR A 211 13.76 17.20 2.59
CA THR A 211 14.97 16.37 2.66
C THR A 211 14.87 15.27 3.70
N LEU A 212 14.43 15.56 4.92
CA LEU A 212 14.47 14.59 6.02
C LEU A 212 13.59 13.35 5.74
N PRO A 213 12.30 13.49 5.37
CA PRO A 213 11.48 12.34 5.01
C PRO A 213 12.03 11.54 3.82
N ALA A 214 12.55 12.22 2.80
CA ALA A 214 13.16 11.55 1.64
C ALA A 214 14.43 10.77 2.04
N LEU A 215 15.24 11.32 2.94
CA LEU A 215 16.46 10.69 3.45
C LEU A 215 16.14 9.46 4.33
N GLN A 216 15.09 9.53 5.15
CA GLN A 216 14.60 8.40 5.93
C GLN A 216 14.06 7.26 5.05
N ARG A 217 13.41 7.59 3.92
CA ARG A 217 12.98 6.59 2.92
C ARG A 217 14.16 5.86 2.30
N ILE A 218 15.11 6.58 1.69
CA ILE A 218 16.27 5.93 1.05
C ILE A 218 17.15 5.18 2.04
N HIS A 219 17.30 5.66 3.28
CA HIS A 219 17.99 4.92 4.33
C HIS A 219 17.38 3.53 4.55
N ARG A 220 16.05 3.47 4.76
CA ARG A 220 15.32 2.21 4.93
C ARG A 220 15.48 1.29 3.72
N TYR A 221 15.40 1.82 2.51
CA TYR A 221 15.46 0.99 1.30
C TYR A 221 16.88 0.49 1.02
N LEU A 222 17.91 1.31 1.24
CA LEU A 222 19.30 0.86 1.11
C LEU A 222 19.65 -0.23 2.14
N LEU A 223 19.10 -0.16 3.35
CA LEU A 223 19.24 -1.23 4.36
C LEU A 223 18.40 -2.48 4.04
N SER A 224 17.34 -2.33 3.24
CA SER A 224 16.49 -3.44 2.81
C SER A 224 17.09 -4.29 1.69
N ALA A 225 17.98 -3.70 0.87
CA ALA A 225 18.62 -4.38 -0.23
C ALA A 225 19.48 -5.57 0.24
N GLY A 226 19.42 -6.69 -0.48
CA GLY A 226 20.20 -7.89 -0.18
C GLY A 226 19.54 -8.87 0.80
N ARG A 227 18.41 -8.51 1.43
CA ARG A 227 17.73 -9.42 2.38
C ARG A 227 17.11 -10.65 1.71
N TYR A 228 16.39 -10.45 0.60
CA TYR A 228 15.78 -11.54 -0.18
C TYR A 228 16.29 -11.62 -1.61
N GLY A 229 17.12 -10.65 -2.03
CA GLY A 229 17.70 -10.59 -3.36
C GLY A 229 18.24 -9.19 -3.66
N SER A 230 18.47 -8.91 -4.94
CA SER A 230 19.06 -7.64 -5.41
C SER A 230 18.15 -6.42 -5.17
N SER A 231 16.84 -6.62 -5.12
CA SER A 231 15.87 -5.55 -4.91
C SER A 231 15.59 -5.29 -3.43
N PRO A 232 15.42 -4.03 -3.02
CA PRO A 232 14.94 -3.71 -1.69
C PRO A 232 13.43 -3.92 -1.54
N PHE A 233 12.69 -4.22 -2.62
CA PHE A 233 11.23 -4.31 -2.62
C PHE A 233 10.69 -5.67 -3.07
N LEU A 234 9.58 -6.04 -2.44
CA LEU A 234 8.75 -7.20 -2.75
C LEU A 234 7.37 -6.75 -3.24
N LEU A 235 6.76 -7.57 -4.08
CA LEU A 235 5.34 -7.57 -4.40
C LEU A 235 4.72 -8.85 -3.84
N GLY A 236 3.62 -8.73 -3.09
CA GLY A 236 2.82 -9.91 -2.74
C GLY A 236 2.11 -10.44 -3.98
N HIS A 237 2.10 -11.76 -4.14
CA HIS A 237 1.36 -12.40 -5.23
C HIS A 237 -0.13 -12.06 -5.19
N TYR A 238 -0.81 -12.10 -6.33
CA TYR A 238 -2.26 -11.90 -6.46
C TYR A 238 -2.77 -10.52 -6.00
N GLY A 239 -1.92 -9.49 -6.02
CA GLY A 239 -2.33 -8.09 -5.78
C GLY A 239 -1.93 -7.51 -4.42
N SER A 240 -0.84 -8.04 -3.82
CA SER A 240 -0.12 -7.48 -2.68
C SER A 240 -1.00 -7.24 -1.44
N SER A 241 -1.30 -5.99 -1.08
CA SER A 241 -1.96 -5.64 0.17
C SER A 241 -3.30 -6.33 0.40
N GLY A 242 -4.14 -6.49 -0.63
CA GLY A 242 -5.47 -7.11 -0.49
C GLY A 242 -5.42 -8.57 -0.06
N GLU A 243 -4.45 -9.32 -0.59
CA GLU A 243 -4.23 -10.73 -0.25
C GLU A 243 -3.56 -10.88 1.12
N ILE A 244 -2.67 -9.94 1.45
CA ILE A 244 -2.07 -9.87 2.78
C ILE A 244 -3.14 -9.62 3.84
N SER A 245 -4.09 -8.71 3.59
CA SER A 245 -5.23 -8.47 4.48
C SER A 245 -6.03 -9.75 4.71
N GLN A 246 -6.30 -10.53 3.67
CA GLN A 246 -6.96 -11.84 3.78
C GLN A 246 -6.16 -12.83 4.64
N GLY A 247 -4.83 -12.86 4.51
CA GLY A 247 -3.95 -13.68 5.34
C GLY A 247 -4.03 -13.32 6.83
N PHE A 248 -4.11 -12.04 7.16
CA PHE A 248 -4.36 -11.58 8.53
C PHE A 248 -5.78 -11.92 9.00
N CYS A 249 -6.80 -11.74 8.15
CA CYS A 249 -8.17 -12.14 8.44
C CYS A 249 -8.26 -13.64 8.77
N ARG A 250 -7.57 -14.49 8.01
CA ARG A 250 -7.44 -15.93 8.29
C ARG A 250 -6.79 -16.19 9.64
N THR A 251 -5.73 -15.47 9.98
CA THR A 251 -5.02 -15.62 11.27
C THR A 251 -5.91 -15.28 12.46
N SER A 252 -6.69 -14.21 12.33
CA SER A 252 -7.72 -13.84 13.30
C SER A 252 -8.78 -14.94 13.43
N ALA A 253 -9.31 -15.45 12.31
CA ALA A 253 -10.32 -16.51 12.30
C ALA A 253 -9.85 -17.81 12.96
N VAL A 254 -8.61 -18.24 12.68
CA VAL A 254 -7.97 -19.40 13.33
C VAL A 254 -7.85 -19.20 14.85
N SER A 255 -7.75 -17.95 15.29
CA SER A 255 -7.69 -17.59 16.72
C SER A 255 -9.07 -17.29 17.32
N GLY A 256 -10.16 -17.61 16.62
CA GLY A 256 -11.55 -17.46 17.10
C GLY A 256 -12.27 -16.18 16.65
N GLY A 257 -11.66 -15.35 15.80
CA GLY A 257 -12.30 -14.18 15.22
C GLY A 257 -13.45 -14.53 14.26
N VAL A 258 -14.54 -13.76 14.30
CA VAL A 258 -15.71 -13.93 13.44
C VAL A 258 -15.68 -12.93 12.28
N TYR A 259 -16.05 -13.38 11.08
CA TYR A 259 -16.01 -12.59 9.84
C TYR A 259 -17.37 -12.50 9.17
N ILE A 260 -17.77 -11.29 8.79
CA ILE A 260 -19.06 -11.03 8.15
C ILE A 260 -18.86 -10.03 7.00
N LEU A 261 -19.13 -10.46 5.77
CA LEU A 261 -19.01 -9.61 4.57
C LEU A 261 -20.39 -9.23 4.02
N GLY A 262 -20.42 -8.19 3.18
CA GLY A 262 -21.65 -7.73 2.52
C GLY A 262 -22.68 -7.13 3.48
N LYS A 263 -22.25 -6.58 4.63
CA LYS A 263 -23.14 -6.02 5.64
C LYS A 263 -22.80 -4.56 5.93
N THR A 264 -23.67 -3.67 5.49
CA THR A 264 -23.56 -2.23 5.73
C THR A 264 -23.95 -1.89 7.16
N LEU A 265 -23.15 -1.05 7.82
CA LEU A 265 -23.46 -0.54 9.14
C LEU A 265 -24.66 0.39 9.09
N LYS A 266 -25.71 0.06 9.86
CA LYS A 266 -26.96 0.84 9.90
C LYS A 266 -26.99 1.84 11.04
N SER A 267 -26.67 1.38 12.25
CA SER A 267 -26.65 2.26 13.42
C SER A 267 -25.79 1.69 14.55
N VAL A 268 -25.24 2.60 15.34
CA VAL A 268 -24.50 2.29 16.58
C VAL A 268 -25.16 3.07 17.71
N ARG A 269 -25.45 2.40 18.82
CA ARG A 269 -25.93 3.05 20.04
C ARG A 269 -25.11 2.58 21.24
N ARG A 270 -24.96 3.45 22.22
CA ARG A 270 -24.42 3.06 23.53
C ARG A 270 -25.45 2.21 24.26
N ALA A 271 -25.00 1.17 24.95
CA ALA A 271 -25.88 0.42 25.84
C ALA A 271 -26.28 1.28 27.06
N ASP A 272 -27.54 1.20 27.48
CA ASP A 272 -28.02 1.94 28.64
C ASP A 272 -27.47 1.30 29.92
N LYS A 273 -26.62 2.02 30.65
CA LYS A 273 -26.20 1.65 32.01
C LYS A 273 -27.30 2.04 33.00
N SER A 274 -28.46 1.40 32.95
CA SER A 274 -29.48 1.57 33.99
C SER A 274 -28.96 0.97 35.29
N GLN A 275 -29.25 1.65 36.42
CA GLN A 275 -28.69 1.42 37.75
C GLN A 275 -28.67 -0.06 38.16
N SER A 276 -27.54 -0.73 37.91
CA SER A 276 -27.24 -2.05 38.45
C SER A 276 -25.73 -2.11 38.70
N THR A 277 -25.40 -2.69 39.84
CA THR A 277 -24.09 -2.81 40.47
C THR A 277 -23.01 -3.34 39.52
N ALA A 278 -21.90 -2.59 39.39
CA ALA A 278 -20.51 -3.04 39.22
C ALA A 278 -20.18 -4.29 38.37
N ASP A 279 -21.03 -4.72 37.43
CA ASP A 279 -20.70 -5.82 36.51
C ASP A 279 -19.91 -5.27 35.32
N THR A 280 -18.65 -5.68 35.22
CA THR A 280 -17.71 -5.34 34.14
C THR A 280 -18.05 -6.00 32.80
N ASP A 281 -19.15 -6.76 32.73
CA ASP A 281 -19.50 -7.56 31.55
C ASP A 281 -20.68 -6.99 30.73
N THR A 282 -21.21 -5.83 31.11
CA THR A 282 -22.21 -5.15 30.26
C THR A 282 -21.54 -4.63 28.98
N PRO A 283 -22.10 -4.88 27.79
CA PRO A 283 -21.57 -4.34 26.54
C PRO A 283 -21.64 -2.81 26.53
N GLU A 284 -20.70 -2.15 25.87
CA GLU A 284 -20.67 -0.69 25.75
C GLU A 284 -21.48 -0.22 24.53
N TYR A 285 -21.47 -0.99 23.45
CA TYR A 285 -22.12 -0.68 22.18
C TYR A 285 -23.07 -1.78 21.73
N ILE A 286 -24.13 -1.35 21.05
CA ILE A 286 -25.09 -2.21 20.36
C ILE A 286 -25.14 -1.72 18.90
N ILE A 287 -24.84 -2.62 17.99
CA ILE A 287 -24.52 -2.35 16.59
C ILE A 287 -25.52 -3.10 15.70
N HIS A 288 -26.18 -2.35 14.81
CA HIS A 288 -27.13 -2.89 13.86
C HIS A 288 -26.58 -2.75 12.44
N PHE A 289 -26.84 -3.76 11.61
CA PHE A 289 -26.47 -3.79 10.21
C PHE A 289 -27.71 -3.88 9.33
N ASP A 290 -27.58 -3.46 8.08
CA ASP A 290 -28.66 -3.58 7.11
C ASP A 290 -28.95 -5.03 6.76
N GLU A 291 -30.24 -5.31 6.54
CA GLU A 291 -30.75 -6.63 6.19
C GLU A 291 -30.26 -7.73 7.15
N TRP A 292 -30.10 -7.38 8.42
CA TRP A 292 -29.76 -8.29 9.51
C TRP A 292 -30.53 -7.90 10.78
N SER A 293 -31.35 -8.82 11.29
CA SER A 293 -32.25 -8.57 12.41
C SER A 293 -31.56 -8.57 13.76
N GLU A 294 -30.46 -9.33 13.89
CA GLU A 294 -29.72 -9.48 15.14
C GLU A 294 -28.71 -8.34 15.29
N ALA A 295 -28.55 -7.87 16.52
CA ALA A 295 -27.57 -6.84 16.84
C ALA A 295 -26.31 -7.49 17.39
N LEU A 296 -25.15 -6.94 17.00
CA LEU A 296 -23.89 -7.26 17.65
C LEU A 296 -23.69 -6.32 18.83
N THR A 297 -23.00 -6.80 19.87
CA THR A 297 -22.65 -5.98 21.02
C THR A 297 -21.15 -6.05 21.29
N CYS A 298 -20.54 -4.94 21.71
CA CYS A 298 -19.12 -4.94 22.04
C CYS A 298 -18.70 -3.95 23.11
N LYS A 299 -17.50 -4.13 23.66
CA LYS A 299 -16.87 -3.21 24.63
C LYS A 299 -16.05 -2.12 23.91
N VAL A 300 -15.43 -2.46 22.78
CA VAL A 300 -14.62 -1.57 21.93
C VAL A 300 -15.06 -1.67 20.47
N MET A 301 -15.16 -0.53 19.80
CA MET A 301 -15.41 -0.46 18.35
C MET A 301 -14.20 0.15 17.65
N ILE A 302 -13.79 -0.44 16.53
CA ILE A 302 -12.64 0.00 15.73
C ILE A 302 -13.08 0.15 14.27
N SER A 303 -12.70 1.24 13.60
CA SER A 303 -12.93 1.38 12.16
C SER A 303 -12.18 2.56 11.54
N SER A 304 -12.01 2.53 10.22
CA SER A 304 -11.70 3.73 9.44
C SER A 304 -12.88 4.71 9.40
N ALA A 305 -12.58 6.01 9.30
CA ALA A 305 -13.59 7.06 9.10
C ALA A 305 -14.38 6.89 7.79
N THR A 306 -13.83 6.20 6.79
CA THR A 306 -14.50 5.95 5.50
C THR A 306 -15.52 4.81 5.57
N ARG A 307 -15.52 4.02 6.66
CA ARG A 307 -16.36 2.83 6.82
C ARG A 307 -17.49 3.00 7.84
N ILE A 308 -17.61 4.20 8.40
CA ILE A 308 -18.71 4.57 9.28
C ILE A 308 -19.42 5.81 8.70
N PRO A 309 -20.77 5.80 8.62
CA PRO A 309 -21.54 6.99 8.30
C PRO A 309 -21.11 8.20 9.14
N ARG A 310 -20.83 9.34 8.50
CA ARG A 310 -20.29 10.53 9.19
C ARG A 310 -21.16 10.98 10.34
N GLU A 311 -22.48 10.76 10.24
CA GLU A 311 -23.46 11.09 11.27
C GLU A 311 -23.25 10.32 12.59
N LEU A 312 -22.54 9.20 12.53
CA LEU A 312 -22.23 8.36 13.70
C LEU A 312 -20.86 8.71 14.34
N LEU A 313 -20.05 9.57 13.71
CA LEU A 313 -18.75 9.97 14.25
C LEU A 313 -18.90 11.07 15.33
N PRO A 314 -18.21 10.95 16.48
CA PRO A 314 -18.19 12.02 17.48
C PRO A 314 -17.54 13.32 16.97
N GLU A 315 -17.97 14.47 17.50
CA GLU A 315 -17.40 15.80 17.17
C GLU A 315 -15.88 15.85 17.41
N SER A 316 -15.38 15.21 18.48
CA SER A 316 -13.95 15.10 18.78
C SER A 316 -13.19 14.34 17.69
N LYS A 317 -13.77 13.28 17.13
CA LYS A 317 -13.19 12.52 16.00
C LYS A 317 -13.27 13.30 14.69
N HIS A 318 -14.31 14.11 14.49
CA HIS A 318 -14.33 15.07 13.38
C HIS A 318 -13.24 16.13 13.50
N ALA A 319 -12.85 16.55 14.71
CA ALA A 319 -11.74 17.47 14.92
C ALA A 319 -10.38 16.80 14.67
N GLN A 320 -10.20 15.55 15.10
CA GLN A 320 -9.01 14.75 14.80
C GLN A 320 -8.83 14.57 13.28
N LEU A 321 -9.89 14.17 12.57
CA LEU A 321 -9.88 14.08 11.11
C LEU A 321 -9.56 15.42 10.43
N ARG A 322 -9.97 16.55 11.03
CA ARG A 322 -9.62 17.92 10.55
C ARG A 322 -8.16 18.25 10.71
N HIS A 323 -7.53 17.77 11.77
CA HIS A 323 -6.13 18.02 12.02
C HIS A 323 -5.22 17.15 11.15
N ASP A 324 -5.62 15.89 10.94
CA ASP A 324 -4.85 14.90 10.19
C ASP A 324 -5.01 15.05 8.66
N ALA A 325 -5.99 15.85 8.20
CA ALA A 325 -6.32 15.96 6.78
C ALA A 325 -5.43 16.93 6.01
N CYS A 326 -4.68 16.37 5.06
CA CYS A 326 -4.32 17.06 3.83
C CYS A 326 -5.17 16.46 2.70
N SER A 327 -6.03 17.26 2.05
CA SER A 327 -6.77 16.79 0.88
C SER A 327 -5.76 16.42 -0.20
N THR A 328 -5.61 15.13 -0.43
CA THR A 328 -4.73 14.61 -1.48
C THR A 328 -5.60 13.85 -2.46
N THR A 329 -5.68 14.38 -3.67
CA THR A 329 -6.30 13.67 -4.80
C THR A 329 -5.19 13.03 -5.60
N VAL A 330 -5.35 11.75 -5.92
CA VAL A 330 -4.42 10.98 -6.74
C VAL A 330 -5.15 10.51 -7.98
N ALA A 331 -4.64 10.85 -9.16
CA ALA A 331 -5.09 10.28 -10.42
C ALA A 331 -4.51 8.89 -10.58
N ARG A 332 -5.32 7.94 -11.05
CA ARG A 332 -4.91 6.56 -11.30
C ARG A 332 -5.31 6.10 -12.69
N CYS A 333 -4.47 5.26 -13.28
CA CYS A 333 -4.76 4.49 -14.47
C CYS A 333 -4.44 3.01 -14.23
N VAL A 334 -5.35 2.12 -14.60
CA VAL A 334 -5.13 0.67 -14.71
C VAL A 334 -5.19 0.33 -16.19
N ALA A 335 -4.12 -0.19 -16.78
CA ALA A 335 -4.09 -0.65 -18.16
C ALA A 335 -3.67 -2.11 -18.24
N ILE A 336 -4.34 -2.91 -19.07
CA ILE A 336 -3.98 -4.31 -19.34
C ILE A 336 -3.40 -4.42 -20.74
N ILE A 337 -2.23 -5.03 -20.86
CA ILE A 337 -1.53 -5.22 -22.13
C ILE A 337 -1.15 -6.70 -22.33
N ASP A 338 -0.81 -7.06 -23.57
CA ASP A 338 -0.39 -8.42 -23.94
C ASP A 338 0.93 -8.48 -24.70
N LYS A 339 1.73 -7.44 -24.53
CA LYS A 339 3.09 -7.35 -25.03
C LYS A 339 4.02 -6.98 -23.88
N PRO A 340 5.20 -7.62 -23.78
CA PRO A 340 6.16 -7.30 -22.73
C PRO A 340 6.76 -5.91 -22.95
N LEU A 341 7.07 -5.24 -21.85
CA LEU A 341 7.88 -4.03 -21.84
C LEU A 341 9.35 -4.39 -21.61
N SER A 342 10.27 -3.57 -22.15
CA SER A 342 11.70 -3.68 -21.89
C SER A 342 12.27 -2.32 -21.51
N PHE A 343 13.18 -2.30 -20.53
CA PHE A 343 13.92 -1.11 -20.12
C PHE A 343 15.28 -1.00 -20.80
N VAL A 344 15.63 -1.98 -21.64
CA VAL A 344 16.87 -1.97 -22.41
C VAL A 344 16.57 -1.44 -23.82
N PRO A 345 17.33 -0.45 -24.33
CA PRO A 345 17.16 0.02 -25.69
C PRO A 345 17.30 -1.13 -26.69
N THR A 346 16.35 -1.28 -27.61
CA THR A 346 16.41 -2.26 -28.68
C THR A 346 17.69 -2.01 -29.49
N ARG A 347 18.67 -2.91 -29.38
CA ARG A 347 19.83 -2.85 -30.28
C ARG A 347 19.30 -3.11 -31.69
N GLU A 348 19.45 -2.14 -32.59
CA GLU A 348 19.24 -2.39 -34.01
C GLU A 348 20.09 -3.60 -34.40
N THR A 349 19.44 -4.68 -34.82
CA THR A 349 20.10 -5.87 -35.34
C THR A 349 20.79 -5.51 -36.66
N GLY A 350 22.03 -5.06 -36.56
CA GLY A 350 22.86 -4.64 -37.68
C GLY A 350 24.32 -4.88 -37.38
N GLN A 351 24.74 -6.14 -37.38
CA GLN A 351 26.01 -6.67 -37.92
C GLN A 351 26.41 -7.97 -37.21
N SER A 352 26.42 -9.04 -37.99
CA SER A 352 26.97 -10.35 -37.66
C SER A 352 28.46 -10.25 -37.31
N GLY A 353 28.77 -10.30 -36.01
CA GLY A 353 30.11 -10.62 -35.51
C GLY A 353 30.09 -12.08 -35.04
N THR A 354 30.67 -12.97 -35.83
CA THR A 354 30.91 -14.37 -35.47
C THR A 354 31.86 -14.44 -34.28
N THR A 355 31.39 -14.98 -33.16
CA THR A 355 32.27 -15.50 -32.11
C THR A 355 31.94 -16.97 -31.90
N GLU A 356 32.99 -17.78 -32.00
CA GLU A 356 32.97 -19.24 -32.01
C GLU A 356 32.43 -19.81 -30.71
N THR A 357 31.67 -20.90 -30.85
CA THR A 357 30.98 -21.62 -29.79
C THR A 357 31.92 -22.68 -29.20
N GLU A 358 32.28 -22.57 -27.92
CA GLU A 358 32.73 -23.74 -27.15
C GLU A 358 31.51 -24.44 -26.57
N ALA A 359 31.35 -25.71 -26.95
CA ALA A 359 30.23 -26.56 -26.55
C ALA A 359 30.44 -27.12 -25.13
N GLY A 360 29.59 -26.70 -24.21
CA GLY A 360 29.33 -27.37 -22.93
C GLY A 360 27.90 -27.88 -22.92
N ASN A 361 27.73 -29.20 -22.82
CA ASN A 361 26.43 -29.85 -22.61
C ASN A 361 25.94 -29.53 -21.19
N ASP A 362 24.86 -28.76 -21.08
CA ASP A 362 23.93 -28.84 -19.96
C ASP A 362 22.52 -28.65 -20.51
N GLU A 363 21.66 -29.64 -20.25
CA GLU A 363 20.22 -29.56 -20.49
C GLU A 363 19.61 -28.52 -19.54
N GLN A 364 19.62 -27.24 -19.94
CA GLN A 364 18.91 -26.17 -19.26
C GLN A 364 17.54 -25.95 -19.89
N ALA A 365 16.52 -26.08 -19.05
CA ALA A 365 15.18 -25.59 -19.30
C ALA A 365 15.23 -24.17 -19.88
N SER A 366 14.46 -23.94 -20.95
CA SER A 366 14.36 -22.68 -21.68
C SER A 366 14.10 -21.50 -20.74
N SER A 367 15.14 -20.73 -20.40
CA SER A 367 15.02 -19.47 -19.70
C SER A 367 14.37 -18.42 -20.62
N PRO A 368 13.31 -17.70 -20.20
CA PRO A 368 12.79 -16.58 -20.99
C PRO A 368 13.88 -15.52 -21.15
N SER A 369 13.93 -14.87 -22.33
CA SER A 369 14.90 -13.82 -22.66
C SER A 369 14.98 -12.79 -21.52
N SER A 370 16.18 -12.57 -20.98
CA SER A 370 16.50 -11.76 -19.79
C SER A 370 16.07 -10.28 -19.81
N ASP A 371 15.51 -9.80 -20.92
CA ASP A 371 15.29 -8.38 -21.18
C ASP A 371 13.83 -7.95 -20.97
N GLN A 372 12.91 -8.90 -20.75
CA GLN A 372 11.49 -8.60 -20.54
C GLN A 372 11.19 -8.35 -19.06
N ILE A 373 10.37 -7.33 -18.81
CA ILE A 373 10.02 -6.95 -17.44
C ILE A 373 8.74 -7.65 -17.05
N ASP A 374 8.86 -8.48 -16.01
CA ASP A 374 7.74 -9.15 -15.38
C ASP A 374 7.28 -8.39 -14.12
N ALA A 375 8.20 -7.79 -13.37
CA ALA A 375 7.87 -6.90 -12.24
C ALA A 375 8.83 -5.71 -12.21
N GLY A 376 8.33 -4.50 -12.39
CA GLY A 376 9.21 -3.32 -12.48
C GLY A 376 8.50 -2.01 -12.20
N VAL A 377 9.28 -0.95 -12.04
CA VAL A 377 8.77 0.42 -11.87
C VAL A 377 9.43 1.35 -12.87
N LEU A 378 8.61 2.08 -13.63
CA LEU A 378 9.06 3.20 -14.45
C LEU A 378 8.59 4.50 -13.81
N ILE A 379 9.49 5.46 -13.71
CA ILE A 379 9.23 6.73 -13.05
C ILE A 379 9.43 7.85 -14.05
N PHE A 380 8.44 8.73 -14.13
CA PHE A 380 8.51 9.99 -14.86
C PHE A 380 8.67 11.12 -13.84
N PRO A 381 9.89 11.66 -13.65
CA PRO A 381 10.08 12.85 -12.85
C PRO A 381 9.23 14.03 -13.36
N PRO A 382 8.96 15.04 -12.52
CA PRO A 382 8.36 16.29 -12.96
C PRO A 382 9.15 16.88 -14.14
N ASP A 383 8.45 17.46 -15.12
CA ASP A 383 9.01 18.03 -16.36
C ASP A 383 9.76 17.03 -17.28
N SER A 384 9.70 15.71 -17.01
CA SER A 384 10.35 14.71 -17.88
C SER A 384 9.61 14.46 -19.20
N LEU A 385 8.32 14.76 -19.25
CA LEU A 385 7.48 14.64 -20.45
C LEU A 385 6.96 16.03 -20.82
N SER A 386 7.10 16.43 -22.09
CA SER A 386 6.76 17.79 -22.55
C SER A 386 5.27 18.14 -22.41
N SER A 387 4.39 17.14 -22.43
CA SER A 387 2.95 17.25 -22.19
C SER A 387 2.54 16.82 -20.77
N GLY A 388 3.52 16.56 -19.90
CA GLY A 388 3.31 16.04 -18.55
C GLY A 388 3.20 17.11 -17.47
N SER A 389 3.04 16.65 -16.22
CA SER A 389 3.06 17.45 -15.01
C SER A 389 4.45 18.01 -14.71
N ALA A 390 4.48 19.31 -14.39
CA ALA A 390 5.66 20.02 -13.89
C ALA A 390 5.80 19.95 -12.35
N SER A 391 4.74 19.53 -11.66
CA SER A 391 4.65 19.62 -10.19
C SER A 391 4.71 18.27 -9.49
N SER A 392 4.50 17.18 -10.23
CA SER A 392 4.34 15.84 -9.67
C SER A 392 5.01 14.77 -10.54
N ALA A 393 5.64 13.80 -9.88
CA ALA A 393 6.16 12.60 -10.53
C ALA A 393 5.01 11.65 -10.89
N VAL A 394 5.19 10.83 -11.92
CA VAL A 394 4.28 9.73 -12.26
C VAL A 394 4.99 8.40 -12.07
N ASP A 395 4.44 7.56 -11.21
CA ASP A 395 4.92 6.20 -10.98
C ASP A 395 4.12 5.24 -11.87
N VAL A 396 4.81 4.32 -12.55
CA VAL A 396 4.21 3.23 -13.32
C VAL A 396 4.70 1.90 -12.76
N LEU A 397 3.84 1.21 -12.03
CA LEU A 397 4.10 -0.16 -11.55
C LEU A 397 3.66 -1.16 -12.61
N ILE A 398 4.58 -2.02 -13.03
CA ILE A 398 4.40 -3.06 -14.03
C ILE A 398 4.33 -4.40 -13.32
N VAL A 399 3.24 -5.15 -13.51
CA VAL A 399 3.09 -6.51 -12.96
C VAL A 399 2.65 -7.48 -14.05
N GLY A 400 3.37 -8.60 -14.16
CA GLY A 400 3.14 -9.67 -15.13
C GLY A 400 2.79 -11.00 -14.47
N GLU A 401 2.89 -12.07 -15.26
CA GLU A 401 2.54 -13.43 -14.85
C GLU A 401 3.29 -13.91 -13.59
N GLY A 402 4.56 -13.53 -13.43
CA GLY A 402 5.38 -13.92 -12.30
C GLY A 402 4.99 -13.28 -10.97
N THR A 403 4.08 -12.30 -10.96
CA THR A 403 3.42 -11.81 -9.74
C THR A 403 2.12 -12.56 -9.44
N MET A 404 1.73 -13.51 -10.30
CA MET A 404 0.45 -14.21 -10.27
C MET A 404 -0.77 -13.28 -10.34
N SER A 405 -0.60 -12.04 -10.79
CA SER A 405 -1.68 -11.05 -10.90
C SER A 405 -2.37 -11.05 -12.26
N THR A 406 -1.85 -11.83 -13.22
CA THR A 406 -2.34 -11.86 -14.60
C THR A 406 -2.25 -13.28 -15.19
N PRO A 407 -3.05 -13.59 -16.22
CA PRO A 407 -2.83 -14.75 -17.08
C PRO A 407 -1.46 -14.70 -17.76
N GLN A 408 -1.02 -15.86 -18.26
CA GLN A 408 0.20 -15.98 -19.06
C GLN A 408 0.20 -15.01 -20.25
N GLY A 409 1.34 -14.31 -20.42
CA GLY A 409 1.54 -13.34 -21.51
C GLY A 409 0.71 -12.07 -21.40
N LYS A 410 0.23 -11.71 -20.19
CA LYS A 410 -0.49 -10.48 -19.90
C LYS A 410 0.20 -9.70 -18.79
N TRP A 411 0.04 -8.38 -18.81
CA TRP A 411 0.55 -7.47 -17.79
C TRP A 411 -0.53 -6.46 -17.39
N ILE A 412 -0.49 -6.03 -16.13
CA ILE A 412 -1.21 -4.85 -15.63
C ILE A 412 -0.20 -3.74 -15.39
N LEU A 413 -0.51 -2.55 -15.89
CA LEU A 413 0.20 -1.30 -15.62
C LEU A 413 -0.66 -0.48 -14.67
N TYR A 414 -0.08 -0.06 -13.55
CA TYR A 414 -0.69 0.89 -12.63
C TYR A 414 0.06 2.22 -12.72
N LEU A 415 -0.59 3.26 -13.23
CA LEU A 415 -0.04 4.62 -13.21
C LEU A 415 -0.70 5.41 -12.09
N SER A 416 0.09 6.20 -11.38
CA SER A 416 -0.41 7.08 -10.33
C SER A 416 0.41 8.37 -10.19
N THR A 417 -0.28 9.47 -9.92
CA THR A 417 0.34 10.77 -9.63
C THR A 417 -0.56 11.64 -8.76
N LEU A 418 0.04 12.60 -8.04
CA LEU A 418 -0.71 13.64 -7.35
C LEU A 418 -1.51 14.48 -8.37
N ASN A 419 -2.77 14.74 -8.04
CA ASN A 419 -3.69 15.50 -8.87
C ASN A 419 -4.42 16.56 -8.02
N PRO A 420 -3.68 17.50 -7.39
CA PRO A 420 -4.27 18.52 -6.52
C PRO A 420 -5.24 19.45 -7.27
N GLU A 421 -5.05 19.61 -8.57
CA GLU A 421 -5.89 20.43 -9.45
C GLU A 421 -7.16 19.69 -9.93
N ASN A 422 -7.33 18.41 -9.56
CA ASN A 422 -8.46 17.56 -9.93
C ASN A 422 -8.72 17.55 -11.45
N ILE A 423 -7.64 17.57 -12.24
CA ILE A 423 -7.66 17.40 -13.70
C ILE A 423 -8.31 16.04 -14.00
N PRO A 424 -9.11 15.89 -15.07
CA PRO A 424 -9.62 14.58 -15.47
C PRO A 424 -8.48 13.57 -15.57
N PRO A 425 -8.52 12.44 -14.83
CA PRO A 425 -7.37 11.54 -14.70
C PRO A 425 -6.93 10.95 -16.03
N LYS A 426 -7.84 10.80 -16.99
CA LYS A 426 -7.48 10.40 -18.36
C LYS A 426 -6.61 11.45 -19.05
N ASP A 427 -7.01 12.72 -19.03
CA ASP A 427 -6.26 13.79 -19.69
C ASP A 427 -4.87 13.95 -19.06
N LEU A 428 -4.75 13.72 -17.76
CA LEU A 428 -3.48 13.79 -17.03
C LEU A 428 -2.56 12.58 -17.30
N LEU A 429 -3.10 11.35 -17.31
CA LEU A 429 -2.28 10.13 -17.35
C LEU A 429 -2.12 9.51 -18.74
N GLN A 430 -2.97 9.85 -19.71
CA GLN A 430 -2.88 9.30 -21.07
C GLN A 430 -1.52 9.54 -21.73
N PRO A 431 -0.90 10.74 -21.67
CA PRO A 431 0.41 10.96 -22.28
C PRO A 431 1.52 10.04 -21.72
N TYR A 432 1.45 9.73 -20.42
CA TYR A 432 2.37 8.84 -19.75
C TYR A 432 2.13 7.38 -20.10
N LEU A 433 0.86 6.98 -20.23
CA LEU A 433 0.50 5.65 -20.71
C LEU A 433 1.01 5.44 -22.14
N ASP A 434 0.71 6.38 -23.05
CA ASP A 434 1.13 6.29 -24.45
C ASP A 434 2.66 6.21 -24.58
N THR A 435 3.37 7.04 -23.80
CA THR A 435 4.84 6.99 -23.74
C THR A 435 5.34 5.66 -23.21
N THR A 436 4.71 5.12 -22.16
CA THR A 436 5.07 3.81 -21.59
C THR A 436 4.87 2.68 -22.60
N LEU A 437 3.76 2.70 -23.35
CA LEU A 437 3.45 1.69 -24.36
C LEU A 437 4.42 1.75 -25.54
N SER A 438 4.97 2.92 -25.86
CA SER A 438 6.00 3.07 -26.89
C SER A 438 7.32 2.34 -26.57
N LEU A 439 7.51 1.93 -25.31
CA LEU A 439 8.71 1.20 -24.84
C LEU A 439 8.63 -0.31 -25.12
N ALA A 440 7.50 -0.80 -25.62
CA ALA A 440 7.42 -2.18 -26.09
C ALA A 440 8.28 -2.36 -27.36
N SER A 441 9.07 -3.43 -27.39
CA SER A 441 10.07 -3.70 -28.44
C SER A 441 9.50 -4.03 -29.84
N THR A 442 8.18 -4.15 -29.96
CA THR A 442 7.46 -4.53 -31.20
C THR A 442 6.36 -3.51 -31.51
N GLU A 443 5.67 -3.64 -32.66
CA GLU A 443 4.58 -2.77 -33.16
C GLU A 443 3.72 -2.08 -32.08
N ALA A 444 3.11 -0.94 -32.44
CA ALA A 444 2.25 -0.14 -31.57
C ALA A 444 1.35 -0.99 -30.66
N VAL A 445 1.62 -0.96 -29.36
CA VAL A 445 0.86 -1.72 -28.36
C VAL A 445 -0.39 -0.95 -28.00
N SER A 446 -1.54 -1.53 -28.32
CA SER A 446 -2.83 -1.06 -27.81
C SER A 446 -3.19 -1.82 -26.53
N PRO A 447 -3.64 -1.13 -25.47
CA PRO A 447 -4.15 -1.81 -24.29
C PRO A 447 -5.43 -2.59 -24.60
N LEU A 448 -5.55 -3.78 -24.01
CA LEU A 448 -6.77 -4.59 -24.04
C LEU A 448 -7.90 -3.96 -23.20
N PHE A 449 -7.51 -3.26 -22.13
CA PHE A 449 -8.40 -2.58 -21.20
C PHE A 449 -7.68 -1.36 -20.64
N THR A 450 -8.39 -0.25 -20.46
CA THR A 450 -7.91 0.88 -19.66
C THR A 450 -8.99 1.37 -18.72
N SER A 451 -8.59 1.86 -17.57
CA SER A 451 -9.48 2.58 -16.68
C SER A 451 -8.75 3.72 -15.97
N PHE A 452 -9.40 4.87 -15.87
CA PHE A 452 -8.90 6.07 -15.23
C PHE A 452 -9.89 6.54 -14.18
N TYR A 453 -9.39 6.96 -13.02
CA TYR A 453 -10.21 7.48 -11.92
C TYR A 453 -9.34 8.28 -10.94
N ASN A 454 -9.97 9.14 -10.16
CA ASN A 454 -9.34 9.83 -9.03
C ASN A 454 -9.66 9.07 -7.74
N ARG A 455 -8.67 8.96 -6.86
CA ARG A 455 -8.87 8.59 -5.45
C ARG A 455 -8.57 9.82 -4.60
N ARG A 456 -9.52 10.25 -3.78
CA ARG A 456 -9.38 11.34 -2.84
C ARG A 456 -9.18 10.77 -1.44
N SER A 457 -8.23 11.33 -0.71
CA SER A 457 -8.20 11.22 0.74
C SER A 457 -9.09 12.35 1.27
N PRO A 458 -10.31 12.06 1.75
CA PRO A 458 -11.27 13.11 2.04
C PRO A 458 -10.75 14.05 3.13
N ALA A 459 -10.59 15.32 2.77
CA ALA A 459 -10.48 16.37 3.78
C ALA A 459 -11.87 16.71 4.33
N PRO A 460 -11.98 17.07 5.62
CA PRO A 460 -13.24 17.28 6.31
C PRO A 460 -14.05 18.51 5.89
N SER A 461 -13.64 19.26 4.86
CA SER A 461 -14.35 20.46 4.39
C SER A 461 -15.29 20.25 3.19
N ASP A 462 -15.23 19.10 2.50
CA ASP A 462 -15.82 19.02 1.14
C ASP A 462 -17.27 18.56 1.09
N ALA A 463 -17.90 18.23 2.22
CA ALA A 463 -19.36 18.09 2.27
C ALA A 463 -20.01 19.44 2.60
N SER A 464 -20.72 20.00 1.62
CA SER A 464 -21.76 21.00 1.87
C SER A 464 -22.58 20.57 3.08
N THR A 465 -22.68 21.44 4.09
CA THR A 465 -23.63 21.32 5.20
C THR A 465 -24.96 20.80 4.67
N PRO A 466 -25.43 19.60 5.07
CA PRO A 466 -26.78 19.19 4.74
C PRO A 466 -27.73 20.25 5.28
N SER A 467 -28.72 20.64 4.48
CA SER A 467 -29.73 21.62 4.89
C SER A 467 -30.35 21.20 6.23
N ASP A 468 -30.61 22.20 7.07
CA ASP A 468 -31.08 22.13 8.46
C ASP A 468 -32.37 21.31 8.72
N ALA A 469 -32.94 20.62 7.73
CA ALA A 469 -34.25 19.99 7.80
C ALA A 469 -34.26 18.53 8.28
N ALA A 470 -33.11 17.84 8.40
CA ALA A 470 -33.03 16.46 8.94
C ALA A 470 -32.49 16.39 10.39
N ARG A 471 -32.32 17.53 11.07
CA ARG A 471 -31.80 17.63 12.44
C ARG A 471 -32.87 17.30 13.48
N GLN A 472 -33.25 16.03 13.62
CA GLN A 472 -34.04 15.62 14.79
C GLN A 472 -33.95 14.13 15.15
N SER A 473 -32.74 13.58 15.26
CA SER A 473 -32.38 12.52 16.23
C SER A 473 -30.94 12.09 16.00
N PHE A 474 -30.24 11.72 17.08
CA PHE A 474 -28.86 11.19 17.09
C PHE A 474 -27.74 12.24 17.11
N LYS A 475 -27.43 12.71 18.31
CA LYS A 475 -26.10 13.19 18.67
C LYS A 475 -25.48 12.11 19.55
N LEU A 476 -24.58 11.28 19.02
CA LEU A 476 -23.73 10.46 19.87
C LEU A 476 -22.74 11.42 20.56
N THR A 477 -22.90 11.60 21.87
CA THR A 477 -21.86 12.18 22.72
C THR A 477 -20.59 11.31 22.62
N ASP A 478 -19.42 11.90 22.87
CA ASP A 478 -18.09 11.27 22.70
C ASP A 478 -18.10 9.77 23.01
N LEU A 479 -17.78 8.94 22.01
CA LEU A 479 -17.66 7.49 22.16
C LEU A 479 -16.29 7.18 22.78
N PRO A 480 -16.18 6.95 24.10
CA PRO A 480 -14.86 6.85 24.75
C PRO A 480 -14.09 5.59 24.32
N ASN A 481 -14.82 4.54 23.90
CA ASN A 481 -14.27 3.25 23.52
C ASN A 481 -14.31 3.01 21.99
N TYR A 482 -14.35 4.10 21.21
CA TYR A 482 -14.26 4.07 19.76
C TYR A 482 -12.87 4.47 19.28
N ILE A 483 -12.20 3.54 18.60
CA ILE A 483 -10.86 3.74 18.04
C ILE A 483 -11.00 3.99 16.56
N LEU A 484 -10.54 5.17 16.15
CA LEU A 484 -10.50 5.55 14.74
C LEU A 484 -9.18 5.06 14.14
N VAL A 485 -9.27 4.24 13.09
CA VAL A 485 -8.11 3.80 12.31
C VAL A 485 -7.67 4.97 11.42
N PRO A 486 -6.40 5.42 11.49
CA PRO A 486 -5.92 6.48 10.63
C PRO A 486 -5.86 6.03 9.17
N GLN A 487 -6.20 6.93 8.25
CA GLN A 487 -6.16 6.64 6.81
C GLN A 487 -4.73 6.37 6.35
N LEU A 488 -4.58 5.42 5.43
CA LEU A 488 -3.32 5.15 4.78
C LEU A 488 -3.07 6.18 3.67
N PRO A 489 -1.81 6.64 3.50
CA PRO A 489 -1.48 7.42 2.32
C PRO A 489 -1.66 6.57 1.07
N THR A 490 -1.90 7.23 -0.07
CA THR A 490 -2.03 6.58 -1.38
C THR A 490 -0.70 6.53 -2.15
N LEU A 491 0.21 7.45 -1.83
CA LEU A 491 1.54 7.59 -2.41
C LEU A 491 2.56 8.01 -1.33
N PRO A 492 3.85 7.72 -1.52
CA PRO A 492 4.42 6.90 -2.59
C PRO A 492 4.05 5.41 -2.43
N LEU A 493 4.22 4.61 -3.49
CA LEU A 493 3.83 3.18 -3.52
C LEU A 493 4.50 2.32 -2.43
N THR A 494 5.56 2.80 -1.81
CA THR A 494 6.44 2.07 -0.88
C THR A 494 6.09 2.19 0.59
N GLU A 495 5.28 3.19 0.97
CA GLU A 495 4.99 3.51 2.38
C GLU A 495 3.70 2.88 2.96
N PRO A 496 2.57 2.80 2.22
CA PRO A 496 1.29 2.37 2.78
C PRO A 496 1.34 1.04 3.55
N PRO A 497 2.04 -0.01 3.07
CA PRO A 497 2.06 -1.30 3.77
C PRO A 497 2.72 -1.24 5.15
N ASP A 498 3.84 -0.53 5.30
CA ASP A 498 4.53 -0.37 6.59
C ASP A 498 3.77 0.56 7.53
N ILE A 499 3.18 1.64 7.01
CA ILE A 499 2.33 2.54 7.79
C ILE A 499 1.12 1.79 8.35
N ALA A 500 0.50 0.90 7.57
CA ALA A 500 -0.61 0.07 8.04
C ALA A 500 -0.23 -0.82 9.23
N ALA A 501 0.96 -1.43 9.20
CA ALA A 501 1.44 -2.22 10.33
C ALA A 501 1.69 -1.37 11.59
N VAL A 502 2.25 -0.16 11.44
CA VAL A 502 2.45 0.78 12.57
C VAL A 502 1.12 1.27 13.14
N HIS A 503 0.16 1.62 12.28
CA HIS A 503 -1.20 1.99 12.70
C HIS A 503 -1.87 0.82 13.42
N ALA A 504 -1.75 -0.40 12.92
CA ALA A 504 -2.36 -1.58 13.53
C ALA A 504 -1.80 -1.87 14.92
N GLU A 505 -0.50 -1.72 15.11
CA GLU A 505 0.13 -1.84 16.43
C GLU A 505 -0.38 -0.76 17.38
N THR A 506 -0.49 0.49 16.91
CA THR A 506 -1.05 1.60 17.71
C THR A 506 -2.49 1.29 18.14
N VAL A 507 -3.34 0.86 17.20
CA VAL A 507 -4.74 0.48 17.42
C VAL A 507 -4.85 -0.68 18.41
N PHE A 508 -3.96 -1.68 18.32
CA PHE A 508 -3.88 -2.78 19.27
C PHE A 508 -3.62 -2.27 20.68
N TRP A 509 -2.62 -1.40 20.87
CA TRP A 509 -2.30 -0.85 22.19
C TRP A 509 -3.40 0.06 22.74
N ASP A 510 -4.07 0.84 21.89
CA ASP A 510 -5.27 1.61 22.25
C ASP A 510 -6.38 0.69 22.77
N ALA A 511 -6.69 -0.39 22.05
CA ALA A 511 -7.72 -1.35 22.44
C ALA A 511 -7.38 -2.06 23.76
N LEU A 512 -6.11 -2.46 23.95
CA LEU A 512 -5.64 -3.07 25.19
C LEU A 512 -5.79 -2.14 26.40
N ARG A 513 -5.48 -0.84 26.25
CA ARG A 513 -5.65 0.14 27.32
C ARG A 513 -7.11 0.28 27.76
N ILE A 514 -8.05 0.17 26.82
CA ILE A 514 -9.49 0.25 27.11
C ILE A 514 -9.99 -1.03 27.77
N LEU A 515 -9.55 -2.20 27.28
CA LEU A 515 -10.01 -3.50 27.78
C LEU A 515 -9.32 -3.94 29.08
N ARG A 516 -8.12 -3.43 29.38
CA ARG A 516 -7.34 -3.74 30.59
C ARG A 516 -6.84 -2.47 31.29
N PRO A 517 -7.70 -1.69 31.95
CA PRO A 517 -7.27 -0.51 32.71
C PRO A 517 -6.27 -0.89 33.82
N GLU A 518 -5.36 0.03 34.15
CA GLU A 518 -4.05 -0.14 34.83
C GLU A 518 -4.02 -0.90 36.19
N GLY A 519 -5.15 -1.37 36.72
CA GLY A 519 -5.21 -2.29 37.86
C GLY A 519 -4.90 -3.76 37.52
N ASN A 520 -4.94 -4.15 36.24
CA ASN A 520 -4.77 -5.56 35.80
C ASN A 520 -3.50 -5.81 34.96
N MET A 521 -2.71 -4.78 34.64
CA MET A 521 -1.44 -4.94 33.90
C MET A 521 -0.29 -5.44 34.80
N SER A 522 -0.36 -5.24 36.11
CA SER A 522 0.64 -5.70 37.08
C SER A 522 0.42 -7.12 37.61
N ALA A 523 -0.70 -7.77 37.26
CA ALA A 523 -1.08 -9.09 37.76
C ALA A 523 -0.62 -10.27 36.87
N SER A 524 0.01 -10.02 35.72
CA SER A 524 0.71 -11.07 34.98
C SER A 524 2.02 -11.36 35.70
N ALA A 525 2.08 -12.49 36.41
CA ALA A 525 3.29 -13.01 37.03
C ALA A 525 4.51 -12.90 36.09
N GLU A 526 5.67 -12.63 36.70
CA GLU A 526 6.99 -12.47 36.07
C GLU A 526 7.17 -13.34 34.81
N GLY A 527 7.02 -12.72 33.62
CA GLY A 527 7.27 -13.37 32.33
C GLY A 527 6.33 -13.00 31.17
N ASN A 528 5.12 -12.45 31.42
CA ASN A 528 4.07 -12.36 30.38
C ASN A 528 3.52 -10.94 30.15
N ALA A 529 4.41 -9.96 29.90
CA ALA A 529 3.98 -8.65 29.40
C ALA A 529 3.22 -8.83 28.06
N PRO A 530 2.10 -8.11 27.83
CA PRO A 530 1.41 -8.18 26.55
C PRO A 530 2.38 -7.80 25.43
N ARG A 531 2.31 -8.51 24.31
CA ARG A 531 3.09 -8.24 23.10
C ARG A 531 2.13 -8.13 21.92
N PHE A 532 2.50 -7.32 20.93
CA PHE A 532 1.72 -7.19 19.70
C PHE A 532 1.64 -8.53 18.95
N TRP A 533 2.77 -9.25 18.85
CA TRP A 533 2.81 -10.64 18.39
C TRP A 533 3.38 -11.56 19.47
N PRO A 534 2.80 -12.77 19.66
CA PRO A 534 3.40 -13.77 20.52
C PRO A 534 4.77 -14.19 19.96
N PRO A 535 5.72 -14.61 20.83
CA PRO A 535 6.99 -15.16 20.36
C PRO A 535 6.74 -16.35 19.44
N LEU A 536 7.59 -16.48 18.42
CA LEU A 536 7.61 -17.70 17.63
C LEU A 536 8.10 -18.83 18.56
N PRO A 537 7.42 -20.00 18.58
CA PRO A 537 8.00 -21.21 19.13
C PRO A 537 9.40 -21.40 18.54
N ASP A 538 10.37 -21.74 19.37
CA ASP A 538 11.67 -22.18 18.86
C ASP A 538 11.42 -23.35 17.92
N ASP A 539 11.91 -23.26 16.67
CA ASP A 539 11.87 -24.36 15.70
C ASP A 539 12.88 -25.46 16.12
N GLU A 540 12.76 -25.97 17.35
CA GLU A 540 13.33 -27.25 17.75
C GLU A 540 12.38 -28.34 17.23
N ASN A 541 12.59 -28.81 15.99
CA ASN A 541 12.24 -30.16 15.47
C ASN A 541 12.23 -30.27 13.91
N GLU A 542 13.05 -29.51 13.18
CA GLU A 542 13.33 -29.80 11.74
C GLU A 542 14.73 -30.43 11.51
N GLU A 543 15.39 -30.94 12.56
CA GLU A 543 16.58 -31.81 12.43
C GLU A 543 16.24 -33.32 12.54
N GLY A 544 14.98 -33.69 12.32
CA GLY A 544 14.48 -35.03 12.61
C GLY A 544 13.82 -35.76 11.46
N GLU A 545 14.32 -35.63 10.22
CA GLU A 545 14.16 -36.65 9.15
C GLU A 545 15.00 -36.23 7.94
N ALA A 546 16.23 -36.75 7.90
CA ALA A 546 17.15 -36.71 6.76
C ALA A 546 16.97 -37.96 5.89
#